data_AF-K3X194-F1
#
_entry.id   AF-K3X194-F1
#
_cell.length_a   1.000
_cell.length_b   1.000
_cell.length_c   1.000
_cell.angle_alpha   90.00
_cell.angle_beta   90.00
_cell.angle_gamma   90.00
#
_symmetry.space_group_name_H-M   'P 1'
#
loop_
_entity.id
_entity.type
_entity.pdbx_description
1 polymer ?
#
loop_
_entity_poly.entity_id
_entity_poly.type
_entity_poly.pdbx_seq_one_letter_code
_entity_poly.pdbx_strand_id
1 'polypeptide(L)'
;MASGKATKGGVVYDVGSWRLGDDGSIYRYGRLKYSNGDIYDGEWLNGKRHGKGMLKFAEGGSYIGEFGENVYHGFGLLTIPKSQHALTKKWIPGERYEGEFAQGRKHGKGTAKTRDGDSYDGFFIDGYYHGKGTCAYANGDVYDGNWVHGKWQGHGELRFRDGSRYVGEFHQGVYHGFGQFLHGSGGKLGSYVGHYVQGKRHGKGLRVFGSSDKKQYEGEWEEDEPHGVGVVECATYKLVGQFVRGKECGHGAMSFANGESYEGYFEDGFFSGLGTYVHRDGGKYEGHFVKSKRHGKGRRVFANGGQYDGDWADDKMHGRGRLTRKSALPTGKGTLVYEGAFEWGAQTGEAVISFTYTPFDSTTRFEWTDEYEFPLQSEFWHCGRGASTYHGQVLRGNFHGYGVLRSPDGKVWSGEWMHGKMTGVGERIYFPLEVAAILEQERERNQGFQDEENERQVPTLGTNLYKILSYEGEFLENVRHGDGHVLYANGDRVLGPFVKGFAHGVVEYRFAGGGKSRFAEFHHGARARWLTEAEEDAIRAQVREREQAQETETSRQKSIIRALIA
;
A
#
# COMPACT_ATOMS: atom_id res chain seq x y z
N MET A 1 76.22 60.11 -51.56
CA MET A 1 74.90 60.34 -50.94
C MET A 1 74.19 59.00 -50.87
N ALA A 2 74.02 58.47 -49.66
CA ALA A 2 73.19 57.30 -49.41
C ALA A 2 72.53 57.51 -48.04
N SER A 3 71.21 57.40 -48.05
CA SER A 3 70.30 57.59 -46.92
C SER A 3 70.66 56.71 -45.71
N GLY A 4 70.94 57.35 -44.58
CA GLY A 4 71.15 56.69 -43.29
C GLY A 4 69.83 56.32 -42.62
N LYS A 5 69.68 55.01 -42.39
CA LYS A 5 68.56 54.33 -41.73
C LYS A 5 68.25 54.86 -40.33
N ALA A 6 66.97 54.87 -40.00
CA ALA A 6 66.42 55.11 -38.67
C ALA A 6 67.08 54.23 -37.58
N THR A 7 67.56 54.86 -36.51
CA THR A 7 68.01 54.21 -35.28
C THR A 7 66.80 53.80 -34.43
N LYS A 8 66.69 52.49 -34.16
CA LYS A 8 65.70 51.90 -33.27
C LYS A 8 66.10 52.09 -31.80
N GLY A 9 65.21 52.70 -31.02
CA GLY A 9 65.00 52.55 -29.56
C GLY A 9 66.22 52.39 -28.65
N GLY A 10 66.88 53.49 -28.28
CA GLY A 10 67.86 53.50 -27.19
C GLY A 10 67.20 53.40 -25.80
N VAL A 11 67.87 52.69 -24.88
CA VAL A 11 67.54 52.66 -23.45
C VAL A 11 67.84 54.04 -22.86
N VAL A 12 66.84 54.71 -22.27
CA VAL A 12 67.02 56.03 -21.63
C VAL A 12 67.17 55.82 -20.13
N TYR A 13 68.33 56.24 -19.60
CA TYR A 13 68.63 56.26 -18.17
C TYR A 13 68.52 57.71 -17.68
N ASP A 14 67.67 57.95 -16.68
CA ASP A 14 67.67 59.20 -15.92
C ASP A 14 68.25 58.89 -14.54
N VAL A 15 69.47 59.37 -14.31
CA VAL A 15 70.27 59.02 -13.13
C VAL A 15 69.94 60.02 -12.02
N GLY A 16 69.27 59.54 -10.97
CA GLY A 16 69.05 60.30 -9.74
C GLY A 16 70.27 60.25 -8.80
N SER A 17 70.02 60.26 -7.50
CA SER A 17 71.06 60.21 -6.46
C SER A 17 71.70 58.81 -6.36
N TRP A 18 72.98 58.75 -5.98
CA TRP A 18 73.69 57.50 -5.68
C TRP A 18 74.61 57.64 -4.47
N ARG A 19 74.91 56.51 -3.81
CA ARG A 19 75.91 56.41 -2.72
C ARG A 19 76.65 55.07 -2.78
N LEU A 20 77.87 55.05 -2.25
CA LEU A 20 78.67 53.84 -2.05
C LEU A 20 78.57 53.43 -0.58
N GLY A 21 78.23 52.17 -0.30
CA GLY A 21 78.27 51.59 1.04
C GLY A 21 79.69 51.22 1.45
N ASP A 22 79.93 51.11 2.76
CA ASP A 22 81.23 50.73 3.32
C ASP A 22 81.66 49.30 2.91
N ASP A 23 80.71 48.48 2.49
CA ASP A 23 80.88 47.14 1.93
C ASP A 23 81.17 47.12 0.41
N GLY A 24 81.27 48.30 -0.22
CA GLY A 24 81.42 48.46 -1.66
C GLY A 24 80.11 48.38 -2.45
N SER A 25 78.96 48.23 -1.79
CA SER A 25 77.66 48.17 -2.46
C SER A 25 77.27 49.53 -3.04
N ILE A 26 76.78 49.54 -4.27
CA ILE A 26 76.34 50.76 -4.97
C ILE A 26 74.83 50.88 -4.84
N TYR A 27 74.36 51.85 -4.07
CA TYR A 27 72.96 52.22 -3.95
C TYR A 27 72.63 53.38 -4.88
N ARG A 28 71.54 53.29 -5.64
CA ARG A 28 71.06 54.37 -6.52
C ARG A 28 69.55 54.54 -6.44
N TYR A 29 69.06 55.74 -6.72
CA TYR A 29 67.67 55.98 -7.06
C TYR A 29 67.63 56.46 -8.51
N GLY A 30 66.74 55.92 -9.34
CA GLY A 30 66.65 56.39 -10.72
C GLY A 30 65.64 55.66 -11.59
N ARG A 31 65.42 56.24 -12.76
CA ARG A 31 64.42 55.80 -13.74
C ARG A 31 65.08 55.18 -14.96
N LEU A 32 64.64 53.96 -15.31
CA LEU A 32 65.10 53.18 -16.45
C LEU A 32 63.94 52.85 -17.39
N LYS A 33 64.03 53.25 -18.65
CA LYS A 33 63.14 52.80 -19.72
C LYS A 33 63.78 51.66 -20.52
N TYR A 34 63.22 50.46 -20.42
CA TYR A 34 63.69 49.26 -21.12
C TYR A 34 63.34 49.29 -22.62
N SER A 35 64.01 48.44 -23.42
CA SER A 35 63.78 48.33 -24.86
C SER A 35 62.40 47.78 -25.23
N ASN A 36 61.78 47.00 -24.35
CA ASN A 36 60.38 46.55 -24.50
C ASN A 36 59.35 47.64 -24.16
N GLY A 37 59.81 48.82 -23.71
CA GLY A 37 58.98 49.96 -23.34
C GLY A 37 58.60 50.01 -21.86
N ASP A 38 58.95 49.00 -21.05
CA ASP A 38 58.72 49.02 -19.60
C ASP A 38 59.53 50.14 -18.96
N ILE A 39 59.03 50.64 -17.83
CA ILE A 39 59.68 51.72 -17.08
C ILE A 39 59.80 51.29 -15.63
N TYR A 40 61.03 51.25 -15.10
CA TYR A 40 61.28 51.15 -13.68
C TYR A 40 61.68 52.52 -13.12
N ASP A 41 61.15 52.89 -11.97
CA ASP A 41 61.48 54.11 -11.23
C ASP A 41 61.58 53.73 -9.75
N GLY A 42 62.79 53.74 -9.18
CA GLY A 42 63.00 53.30 -7.82
C GLY A 42 64.47 53.07 -7.44
N GLU A 43 64.64 52.33 -6.36
CA GLU A 43 65.92 52.02 -5.74
C GLU A 43 66.67 50.88 -6.48
N TRP A 44 67.99 50.99 -6.52
CA TRP A 44 68.89 50.04 -7.15
C TRP A 44 70.01 49.68 -6.17
N LEU A 45 70.34 48.40 -6.10
CA LEU A 45 71.48 47.87 -5.38
C LEU A 45 72.35 47.07 -6.35
N ASN A 46 73.61 47.46 -6.54
CA ASN A 46 74.57 46.77 -7.41
C ASN A 46 74.02 46.49 -8.83
N GLY A 47 73.29 47.47 -9.38
CA GLY A 47 72.70 47.39 -10.71
C GLY A 47 71.43 46.54 -10.81
N LYS A 48 70.90 46.03 -9.69
CA LYS A 48 69.63 45.29 -9.62
C LYS A 48 68.55 46.14 -8.96
N ARG A 49 67.30 45.99 -9.39
CA ARG A 49 66.14 46.61 -8.73
C ARG A 49 66.09 46.08 -7.29
N HIS A 50 66.03 46.99 -6.33
CA HIS A 50 66.09 46.67 -4.91
C HIS A 50 65.26 47.69 -4.13
N GLY A 51 64.80 47.36 -2.92
CA GLY A 51 64.06 48.30 -2.07
C GLY A 51 62.78 48.81 -2.73
N LYS A 52 62.34 50.03 -2.45
CA LYS A 52 61.06 50.55 -2.94
C LYS A 52 61.16 51.03 -4.38
N GLY A 53 60.16 50.67 -5.20
CA GLY A 53 60.09 51.17 -6.57
C GLY A 53 58.76 50.90 -7.26
N MET A 54 58.66 51.45 -8.47
CA MET A 54 57.53 51.27 -9.38
C MET A 54 58.05 50.71 -10.71
N LEU A 55 57.50 49.57 -11.13
CA LEU A 55 57.65 49.02 -12.47
C LEU A 55 56.34 49.21 -13.24
N LYS A 56 56.32 50.05 -14.26
CA LYS A 56 55.19 50.21 -15.19
C LYS A 56 55.44 49.39 -16.44
N PHE A 57 54.51 48.50 -16.79
CA PHE A 57 54.65 47.70 -18.00
C PHE A 57 54.21 48.51 -19.24
N ALA A 58 54.89 48.31 -20.36
CA ALA A 58 54.59 48.98 -21.62
C ALA A 58 53.15 48.73 -22.09
N GLU A 59 52.68 47.51 -21.85
CA GLU A 59 51.37 47.02 -22.24
C GLU A 59 50.23 47.42 -21.28
N GLY A 60 50.55 48.19 -20.24
CA GLY A 60 49.62 48.60 -19.18
C GLY A 60 49.82 47.81 -17.88
N GLY A 61 49.23 48.29 -16.79
CA GLY A 61 49.49 47.73 -15.46
C GLY A 61 50.83 48.17 -14.85
N SER A 62 51.08 47.73 -13.63
CA SER A 62 52.24 48.13 -12.85
C SER A 62 52.51 47.20 -11.68
N TYR A 63 53.69 47.31 -11.09
CA TYR A 63 53.99 46.85 -9.74
C TYR A 63 54.54 48.04 -8.96
N ILE A 64 54.00 48.32 -7.78
CA ILE A 64 54.48 49.35 -6.85
C ILE A 64 54.72 48.65 -5.52
N GLY A 65 55.97 48.56 -5.08
CA GLY A 65 56.29 47.79 -3.87
C GLY A 65 57.78 47.62 -3.69
N GLU A 66 58.15 46.61 -2.91
CA GLU A 66 59.55 46.28 -2.65
C GLU A 66 60.13 45.31 -3.70
N PHE A 67 61.41 45.49 -4.00
CA PHE A 67 62.18 44.63 -4.88
C PHE A 67 63.35 44.04 -4.11
N GLY A 68 63.65 42.77 -4.37
CA GLY A 68 64.87 42.12 -3.90
C GLY A 68 65.52 41.42 -5.09
N GLU A 69 66.79 41.72 -5.38
CA GLU A 69 67.54 41.05 -6.45
C GLU A 69 66.79 40.98 -7.80
N ASN A 70 66.16 42.07 -8.22
CA ASN A 70 65.30 42.21 -9.40
C ASN A 70 63.89 41.59 -9.34
N VAL A 71 63.51 40.83 -8.31
CA VAL A 71 62.18 40.22 -8.20
C VAL A 71 61.27 40.99 -7.25
N TYR A 72 59.96 40.83 -7.40
CA TYR A 72 58.99 41.35 -6.44
C TYR A 72 59.24 40.72 -5.06
N HIS A 73 59.26 41.55 -4.02
CA HIS A 73 59.51 41.15 -2.65
C HIS A 73 58.63 41.98 -1.71
N GLY A 74 58.44 41.53 -0.48
CA GLY A 74 57.89 42.35 0.60
C GLY A 74 56.45 42.73 0.28
N PHE A 75 55.99 43.88 0.75
CA PHE A 75 54.63 44.31 0.44
C PHE A 75 54.58 45.06 -0.91
N GLY A 76 53.57 44.79 -1.71
CA GLY A 76 53.39 45.50 -2.98
C GLY A 76 51.99 45.41 -3.57
N LEU A 77 51.73 46.34 -4.46
CA LEU A 77 50.55 46.43 -5.30
C LEU A 77 50.91 46.08 -6.74
N LEU A 78 50.44 44.93 -7.21
CA LEU A 78 50.54 44.48 -8.59
C LEU A 78 49.20 44.71 -9.31
N THR A 79 49.25 45.38 -10.45
CA THR A 79 48.17 45.43 -11.44
C THR A 79 48.67 44.76 -12.70
N ILE A 80 48.16 43.57 -13.02
CA ILE A 80 48.56 42.80 -14.18
C ILE A 80 47.94 43.44 -15.44
N PRO A 81 48.70 43.67 -16.51
CA PRO A 81 48.12 44.12 -17.78
C PRO A 81 47.02 43.18 -18.30
N LYS A 82 46.12 43.73 -19.11
CA LYS A 82 45.07 42.94 -19.76
C LYS A 82 45.65 42.01 -20.83
N SER A 83 46.73 42.42 -21.50
CA SER A 83 47.58 41.52 -22.28
C SER A 83 48.58 40.83 -21.35
N GLN A 84 48.88 39.55 -21.62
CA GLN A 84 49.76 38.80 -20.74
C GLN A 84 51.21 39.28 -20.88
N HIS A 85 51.75 39.91 -19.82
CA HIS A 85 53.15 40.30 -19.78
C HIS A 85 54.08 39.14 -19.39
N ALA A 86 55.32 39.13 -19.89
CA ALA A 86 56.29 38.06 -19.66
C ALA A 86 56.61 37.82 -18.16
N LEU A 87 56.67 38.90 -17.36
CA LEU A 87 56.93 38.82 -15.91
C LEU A 87 55.74 38.32 -15.08
N THR A 88 54.53 38.32 -15.65
CA THR A 88 53.29 37.94 -14.95
C THR A 88 52.62 36.71 -15.57
N LYS A 89 53.29 35.99 -16.48
CA LYS A 89 52.75 34.88 -17.29
C LYS A 89 52.04 33.78 -16.49
N LYS A 90 52.37 33.63 -15.20
CA LYS A 90 51.80 32.62 -14.29
C LYS A 90 50.48 33.06 -13.63
N TRP A 91 50.04 34.30 -13.83
CA TRP A 91 48.90 34.89 -13.14
C TRP A 91 47.85 35.42 -14.12
N ILE A 92 46.65 35.66 -13.60
CA ILE A 92 45.48 35.96 -14.40
C ILE A 92 45.63 37.37 -15.03
N PRO A 93 45.51 37.52 -16.36
CA PRO A 93 45.51 38.83 -17.01
C PRO A 93 44.47 39.78 -16.42
N GLY A 94 44.86 41.04 -16.19
CA GLY A 94 43.98 42.05 -15.62
C GLY A 94 43.70 41.92 -14.11
N GLU A 95 44.28 40.94 -13.42
CA GLU A 95 44.18 40.79 -11.97
C GLU A 95 44.93 41.92 -11.24
N ARG A 96 44.35 42.39 -10.13
CA ARG A 96 45.01 43.25 -9.15
C ARG A 96 45.32 42.43 -7.90
N TYR A 97 46.54 42.52 -7.39
CA TYR A 97 46.93 41.89 -6.13
C TYR A 97 47.65 42.90 -5.24
N GLU A 98 47.28 42.93 -3.97
CA GLU A 98 47.86 43.78 -2.95
C GLU A 98 48.22 42.90 -1.75
N GLY A 99 49.51 42.76 -1.45
CA GLY A 99 49.94 41.82 -0.41
C GLY A 99 51.43 41.53 -0.45
N GLU A 100 51.82 40.48 0.27
CA GLU A 100 53.21 40.07 0.40
C GLU A 100 53.71 39.30 -0.84
N PHE A 101 54.99 39.48 -1.14
CA PHE A 101 55.71 38.79 -2.20
C PHE A 101 56.97 38.12 -1.63
N ALA A 102 57.20 36.88 -2.03
CA ALA A 102 58.42 36.14 -1.73
C ALA A 102 58.93 35.48 -3.01
N GLN A 103 60.21 35.68 -3.34
CA GLN A 103 60.84 35.11 -4.54
C GLN A 103 60.05 35.39 -5.83
N GLY A 104 59.52 36.62 -5.97
CA GLY A 104 58.71 37.04 -7.11
C GLY A 104 57.31 36.43 -7.17
N ARG A 105 56.86 35.70 -6.15
CA ARG A 105 55.54 35.07 -6.07
C ARG A 105 54.67 35.72 -4.99
N LYS A 106 53.36 35.79 -5.21
CA LYS A 106 52.39 36.18 -4.16
C LYS A 106 52.52 35.20 -3.00
N HIS A 107 52.64 35.72 -1.78
CA HIS A 107 52.89 34.96 -0.57
C HIS A 107 52.21 35.66 0.62
N GLY A 108 52.19 35.04 1.79
CA GLY A 108 51.72 35.68 3.02
C GLY A 108 50.27 36.17 2.92
N LYS A 109 49.92 37.25 3.60
CA LYS A 109 48.57 37.81 3.55
C LYS A 109 48.42 38.75 2.35
N GLY A 110 47.27 38.70 1.68
CA GLY A 110 46.95 39.65 0.62
C GLY A 110 45.50 39.61 0.14
N THR A 111 45.19 40.56 -0.73
CA THR A 111 43.90 40.68 -1.40
C THR A 111 44.12 40.63 -2.91
N ALA A 112 43.45 39.69 -3.59
CA ALA A 112 43.43 39.58 -5.05
C ALA A 112 42.05 39.96 -5.58
N LYS A 113 42.00 40.66 -6.71
CA LYS A 113 40.77 40.92 -7.46
C LYS A 113 41.02 40.57 -8.93
N THR A 114 40.29 39.60 -9.44
CA THR A 114 40.37 39.21 -10.84
C THR A 114 39.64 40.23 -11.71
N ARG A 115 39.94 40.22 -13.01
CA ARG A 115 39.24 41.05 -14.00
C ARG A 115 37.75 40.71 -14.08
N ASP A 116 37.42 39.44 -13.89
CA ASP A 116 36.06 38.92 -14.09
C ASP A 116 35.16 39.17 -12.86
N GLY A 117 35.74 39.65 -11.74
CA GLY A 117 35.01 40.19 -10.59
C GLY A 117 35.26 39.45 -9.29
N ASP A 118 35.85 38.25 -9.33
CA ASP A 118 36.20 37.50 -8.12
C ASP A 118 37.18 38.28 -7.26
N SER A 119 36.95 38.30 -5.96
CA SER A 119 37.82 38.89 -4.95
C SER A 119 38.19 37.84 -3.92
N TYR A 120 39.46 37.78 -3.55
CA TYR A 120 39.97 36.91 -2.48
C TYR A 120 40.72 37.75 -1.46
N ASP A 121 40.42 37.55 -0.19
CA ASP A 121 41.16 38.10 0.95
C ASP A 121 41.62 36.94 1.83
N GLY A 122 42.94 36.74 1.95
CA GLY A 122 43.46 35.60 2.70
C GLY A 122 44.95 35.35 2.51
N PHE A 123 45.37 34.12 2.80
CA PHE A 123 46.76 33.70 2.71
C PHE A 123 47.11 33.14 1.32
N PHE A 124 48.36 33.35 0.93
CA PHE A 124 48.93 32.89 -0.33
C PHE A 124 50.19 32.08 -0.06
N ILE A 125 50.37 31.00 -0.83
CA ILE A 125 51.65 30.30 -0.93
C ILE A 125 51.98 30.08 -2.39
N ASP A 126 53.17 30.52 -2.81
CA ASP A 126 53.70 30.33 -4.16
C ASP A 126 52.74 30.77 -5.29
N GLY A 127 51.94 31.81 -5.05
CA GLY A 127 50.96 32.33 -6.01
C GLY A 127 49.56 31.75 -5.90
N TYR A 128 49.33 30.74 -5.05
CA TYR A 128 48.02 30.10 -4.88
C TYR A 128 47.34 30.53 -3.57
N TYR A 129 46.00 30.60 -3.58
CA TYR A 129 45.23 30.71 -2.35
C TYR A 129 45.53 29.52 -1.43
N HIS A 130 45.83 29.79 -0.17
CA HIS A 130 46.25 28.78 0.79
C HIS A 130 45.88 29.22 2.21
N GLY A 131 45.72 28.29 3.16
CA GLY A 131 45.37 28.64 4.54
C GLY A 131 43.98 29.26 4.65
N LYS A 132 43.78 30.18 5.60
CA LYS A 132 42.48 30.84 5.81
C LYS A 132 42.25 31.95 4.79
N GLY A 133 41.04 32.05 4.26
CA GLY A 133 40.66 33.17 3.40
C GLY A 133 39.21 33.14 2.94
N THR A 134 38.77 34.30 2.47
CA THR A 134 37.41 34.54 1.98
C THR A 134 37.47 34.91 0.50
N CYS A 135 36.77 34.14 -0.34
CA CYS A 135 36.58 34.47 -1.74
C CYS A 135 35.13 34.88 -1.99
N ALA A 136 34.92 36.10 -2.49
CA ALA A 136 33.65 36.55 -3.06
C ALA A 136 33.73 36.39 -4.57
N TYR A 137 32.88 35.54 -5.13
CA TYR A 137 32.83 35.24 -6.55
C TYR A 137 31.98 36.25 -7.32
N ALA A 138 32.29 36.44 -8.59
CA ALA A 138 31.56 37.34 -9.48
C ALA A 138 30.08 36.96 -9.65
N ASN A 139 29.74 35.68 -9.45
CA ASN A 139 28.36 35.20 -9.48
C ASN A 139 27.55 35.61 -8.23
N GLY A 140 28.20 36.15 -7.19
CA GLY A 140 27.63 36.56 -5.92
C GLY A 140 27.77 35.55 -4.77
N ASP A 141 28.34 34.37 -5.03
CA ASP A 141 28.63 33.39 -3.99
C ASP A 141 29.85 33.82 -3.16
N VAL A 142 29.92 33.37 -1.91
CA VAL A 142 31.02 33.67 -1.00
C VAL A 142 31.46 32.41 -0.29
N TYR A 143 32.73 32.04 -0.44
CA TYR A 143 33.37 31.00 0.36
C TYR A 143 34.25 31.63 1.43
N ASP A 144 34.10 31.21 2.67
CA ASP A 144 34.92 31.60 3.82
C ASP A 144 35.45 30.33 4.48
N GLY A 145 36.74 30.06 4.38
CA GLY A 145 37.26 28.80 4.87
C GLY A 145 38.74 28.57 4.63
N ASN A 146 39.08 27.28 4.59
CA ASN A 146 40.43 26.79 4.43
C ASN A 146 40.72 26.46 2.96
N TRP A 147 41.92 26.80 2.50
CA TRP A 147 42.35 26.67 1.13
C TRP A 147 43.63 25.86 1.04
N VAL A 148 43.73 25.01 0.03
CA VAL A 148 44.97 24.33 -0.35
C VAL A 148 45.14 24.43 -1.86
N HIS A 149 46.15 25.19 -2.30
CA HIS A 149 46.50 25.38 -3.70
C HIS A 149 45.31 25.79 -4.59
N GLY A 150 44.55 26.78 -4.12
CA GLY A 150 43.40 27.32 -4.86
C GLY A 150 42.11 26.50 -4.74
N LYS A 151 42.09 25.40 -3.99
CA LYS A 151 40.90 24.58 -3.75
C LYS A 151 40.41 24.71 -2.31
N TRP A 152 39.09 24.69 -2.14
CA TRP A 152 38.46 24.58 -0.82
C TRP A 152 38.83 23.26 -0.15
N GLN A 153 39.23 23.31 1.12
CA GLN A 153 39.75 22.15 1.85
C GLN A 153 39.40 22.26 3.34
N GLY A 154 39.11 21.16 4.04
CA GLY A 154 38.77 21.19 5.46
C GLY A 154 37.51 22.01 5.74
N HIS A 155 37.40 22.60 6.93
CA HIS A 155 36.19 23.35 7.30
C HIS A 155 36.07 24.72 6.59
N GLY A 156 34.86 25.01 6.13
CA GLY A 156 34.48 26.31 5.59
C GLY A 156 32.97 26.53 5.56
N GLU A 157 32.59 27.73 5.13
CA GLU A 157 31.24 28.17 4.88
C GLU A 157 31.12 28.68 3.45
N LEU A 158 30.17 28.12 2.70
CA LEU A 158 29.80 28.59 1.37
C LEU A 158 28.40 29.21 1.44
N ARG A 159 28.31 30.50 1.16
CA ARG A 159 27.07 31.27 1.05
C ARG A 159 26.76 31.49 -0.42
N PHE A 160 25.56 31.10 -0.84
CA PHE A 160 25.12 31.26 -2.20
C PHE A 160 24.33 32.55 -2.38
N ARG A 161 24.38 33.12 -3.59
CA ARG A 161 23.58 34.30 -3.94
C ARG A 161 22.07 34.09 -3.76
N ASP A 162 21.59 32.86 -3.93
CA ASP A 162 20.17 32.50 -3.73
C ASP A 162 19.73 32.44 -2.25
N GLY A 163 20.68 32.66 -1.33
CA GLY A 163 20.48 32.59 0.12
C GLY A 163 20.69 31.20 0.72
N SER A 164 20.99 30.18 -0.10
CA SER A 164 21.44 28.87 0.37
C SER A 164 22.78 28.99 1.10
N ARG A 165 23.06 28.06 2.01
CA ARG A 165 24.28 28.07 2.81
C ARG A 165 24.73 26.66 3.13
N TYR A 166 26.01 26.36 2.90
CA TYR A 166 26.65 25.15 3.38
C TYR A 166 27.71 25.49 4.43
N VAL A 167 27.72 24.78 5.54
CA VAL A 167 28.76 24.83 6.57
C VAL A 167 29.21 23.41 6.84
N GLY A 168 30.48 23.11 6.63
CA GLY A 168 30.97 21.75 6.77
C GLY A 168 32.39 21.57 6.26
N GLU A 169 32.74 20.32 6.03
CA GLU A 169 34.04 19.94 5.49
C GLU A 169 34.04 19.97 3.95
N PHE A 170 35.21 20.30 3.40
CA PHE A 170 35.48 20.33 1.98
C PHE A 170 36.71 19.47 1.68
N HIS A 171 36.71 18.82 0.54
CA HIS A 171 37.89 18.12 0.04
C HIS A 171 38.02 18.37 -1.45
N GLN A 172 39.15 18.93 -1.90
CA GLN A 172 39.41 19.20 -3.32
C GLN A 172 38.31 20.04 -4.01
N GLY A 173 37.71 20.99 -3.29
CA GLY A 173 36.70 21.89 -3.85
C GLY A 173 35.25 21.38 -3.80
N VAL A 174 34.97 20.20 -3.24
CA VAL A 174 33.61 19.65 -3.10
C VAL A 174 33.27 19.39 -1.63
N TYR A 175 31.97 19.32 -1.32
CA TYR A 175 31.50 18.94 0.01
C TYR A 175 32.01 17.54 0.38
N HIS A 176 32.46 17.40 1.61
CA HIS A 176 32.96 16.16 2.15
C HIS A 176 32.70 16.10 3.65
N GLY A 177 32.95 14.95 4.29
CA GLY A 177 32.85 14.83 5.75
C GLY A 177 31.47 15.22 6.29
N PHE A 178 31.41 15.71 7.52
CA PHE A 178 30.14 16.15 8.10
C PHE A 178 29.82 17.60 7.72
N GLY A 179 28.56 17.89 7.40
CA GLY A 179 28.12 19.24 7.08
C GLY A 179 26.62 19.48 7.17
N GLN A 180 26.26 20.76 7.23
CA GLN A 180 24.90 21.25 7.20
C GLN A 180 24.70 22.10 5.94
N PHE A 181 23.68 21.76 5.15
CA PHE A 181 23.22 22.53 4.01
C PHE A 181 21.83 23.09 4.30
N LEU A 182 21.67 24.41 4.19
CA LEU A 182 20.38 25.11 4.21
C LEU A 182 20.03 25.51 2.79
N HIS A 183 18.87 25.08 2.29
CA HIS A 183 18.41 25.40 0.94
C HIS A 183 17.54 26.67 0.97
N GLY A 184 17.93 27.66 0.17
CA GLY A 184 17.32 28.98 0.12
C GLY A 184 17.53 29.79 1.40
N SER A 185 17.15 31.07 1.35
CA SER A 185 17.29 32.01 2.47
C SER A 185 16.70 31.45 3.77
N GLY A 186 17.56 31.22 4.77
CA GLY A 186 17.18 30.69 6.08
C GLY A 186 16.73 29.23 6.09
N GLY A 187 17.01 28.44 5.04
CA GLY A 187 16.60 27.04 4.96
C GLY A 187 15.13 26.84 4.58
N LYS A 188 14.46 27.86 4.04
CA LYS A 188 13.03 27.81 3.66
C LYS A 188 12.70 26.69 2.67
N LEU A 189 13.66 26.29 1.82
CA LEU A 189 13.49 25.20 0.85
C LEU A 189 13.89 23.82 1.43
N GLY A 190 14.28 23.78 2.69
CA GLY A 190 14.69 22.58 3.41
C GLY A 190 16.14 22.64 3.88
N SER A 191 16.58 21.56 4.51
CA SER A 191 17.94 21.41 5.01
C SER A 191 18.41 19.97 4.96
N TYR A 192 19.72 19.78 4.93
CA TYR A 192 20.35 18.49 5.19
C TYR A 192 21.44 18.65 6.23
N VAL A 193 21.50 17.74 7.19
CA VAL A 193 22.59 17.62 8.16
C VAL A 193 23.07 16.19 8.15
N GLY A 194 24.33 15.96 7.80
CA GLY A 194 24.87 14.61 7.70
C GLY A 194 26.20 14.56 6.97
N HIS A 195 26.60 13.35 6.57
CA HIS A 195 27.87 13.13 5.88
C HIS A 195 27.76 13.33 4.37
N TYR A 196 28.88 13.76 3.77
CA TYR A 196 29.06 13.94 2.35
C TYR A 196 30.29 13.18 1.86
N VAL A 197 30.19 12.57 0.68
CA VAL A 197 31.32 11.97 -0.05
C VAL A 197 31.25 12.49 -1.49
N GLN A 198 32.34 13.11 -1.96
CA GLN A 198 32.44 13.67 -3.31
C GLN A 198 31.25 14.57 -3.70
N GLY A 199 30.80 15.44 -2.79
CA GLY A 199 29.68 16.36 -3.01
C GLY A 199 28.30 15.76 -2.81
N LYS A 200 28.16 14.44 -2.63
CA LYS A 200 26.88 13.74 -2.48
C LYS A 200 26.61 13.35 -1.04
N ARG A 201 25.35 13.35 -0.61
CA ARG A 201 24.94 12.88 0.72
C ARG A 201 25.24 11.39 0.85
N HIS A 202 25.81 11.01 1.99
CA HIS A 202 26.28 9.67 2.26
C HIS A 202 26.21 9.37 3.77
N GLY A 203 26.19 8.10 4.17
CA GLY A 203 26.15 7.71 5.57
C GLY A 203 24.91 8.24 6.30
N LYS A 204 25.01 8.49 7.61
CA LYS A 204 23.85 8.95 8.39
C LYS A 204 23.56 10.43 8.17
N GLY A 205 22.29 10.78 8.02
CA GLY A 205 21.88 12.17 7.92
C GLY A 205 20.37 12.40 8.02
N LEU A 206 20.01 13.64 8.34
CA LEU A 206 18.65 14.16 8.42
C LEU A 206 18.41 15.12 7.27
N ARG A 207 17.39 14.84 6.45
CA ARG A 207 16.87 15.72 5.41
C ARG A 207 15.52 16.25 5.83
N VAL A 208 15.38 17.57 5.93
CA VAL A 208 14.09 18.26 6.07
C VAL A 208 13.74 18.90 4.74
N PHE A 209 12.53 18.69 4.25
CA PHE A 209 12.05 19.28 3.00
C PHE A 209 11.25 20.56 3.29
N GLY A 210 11.53 21.65 2.55
CA GLY A 210 10.81 22.94 2.66
C GLY A 210 9.42 22.90 2.04
N SER A 211 8.61 21.92 2.44
CA SER A 211 7.25 21.68 1.94
C SER A 211 6.21 21.93 3.05
N SER A 212 4.97 22.18 2.66
CA SER A 212 3.84 22.30 3.60
C SER A 212 3.59 21.00 4.40
N ASP A 213 3.90 19.85 3.81
CA ASP A 213 3.78 18.52 4.42
C ASP A 213 4.86 18.25 5.50
N LYS A 214 5.81 19.17 5.68
CA LYS A 214 6.92 19.06 6.65
C LYS A 214 7.66 17.72 6.55
N LYS A 215 7.71 17.13 5.35
CA LYS A 215 8.35 15.83 5.14
C LYS A 215 9.81 15.90 5.60
N GLN A 216 10.25 14.87 6.29
CA GLN A 216 11.63 14.65 6.69
C GLN A 216 12.02 13.18 6.55
N TYR A 217 13.31 12.96 6.33
CA TYR A 217 13.92 11.63 6.34
C TYR A 217 15.15 11.65 7.23
N GLU A 218 15.20 10.74 8.19
CA GLU A 218 16.37 10.47 9.02
C GLU A 218 16.82 9.03 8.79
N GLY A 219 18.06 8.82 8.36
CA GLY A 219 18.54 7.48 8.07
C GLY A 219 19.88 7.46 7.37
N GLU A 220 20.18 6.33 6.76
CA GLU A 220 21.38 6.16 5.94
C GLU A 220 21.15 6.70 4.52
N TRP A 221 22.24 7.15 3.91
CA TRP A 221 22.27 7.75 2.57
C TRP A 221 23.40 7.12 1.78
N GLU A 222 23.17 6.90 0.50
CA GLU A 222 24.18 6.45 -0.45
C GLU A 222 23.97 7.21 -1.76
N GLU A 223 25.00 7.92 -2.23
CA GLU A 223 24.97 8.63 -3.51
C GLU A 223 23.73 9.54 -3.69
N ASP A 224 23.38 10.33 -2.66
CA ASP A 224 22.20 11.21 -2.59
C ASP A 224 20.83 10.53 -2.44
N GLU A 225 20.77 9.20 -2.38
CA GLU A 225 19.55 8.42 -2.22
C GLU A 225 19.44 7.86 -0.78
N PRO A 226 18.23 7.86 -0.17
CA PRO A 226 17.97 7.11 1.05
C PRO A 226 18.36 5.63 0.90
N HIS A 227 19.07 5.10 1.88
CA HIS A 227 19.54 3.72 1.91
C HIS A 227 19.44 3.17 3.34
N GLY A 228 19.57 1.85 3.50
CA GLY A 228 19.67 1.21 4.82
C GLY A 228 18.43 1.45 5.67
N VAL A 229 18.59 1.50 6.99
CA VAL A 229 17.46 1.76 7.90
C VAL A 229 17.20 3.26 7.99
N GLY A 230 15.93 3.66 7.87
CA GLY A 230 15.53 5.05 7.99
C GLY A 230 14.11 5.25 8.50
N VAL A 231 13.82 6.50 8.81
CA VAL A 231 12.53 7.00 9.28
C VAL A 231 12.10 8.12 8.34
N VAL A 232 10.91 7.97 7.75
CA VAL A 232 10.21 9.05 7.05
C VAL A 232 9.12 9.57 7.97
N GLU A 233 9.02 10.88 8.11
CA GLU A 233 7.92 11.51 8.83
C GLU A 233 7.39 12.67 8.01
N CYS A 234 6.08 12.77 7.89
CA CYS A 234 5.40 13.90 7.28
C CYS A 234 4.06 14.16 8.00
N ALA A 235 3.26 15.10 7.50
CA ALA A 235 1.99 15.44 8.16
C ALA A 235 0.97 14.29 8.13
N THR A 236 1.12 13.35 7.20
CA THR A 236 0.13 12.28 6.96
C THR A 236 0.54 10.92 7.51
N TYR A 237 1.84 10.62 7.63
CA TYR A 237 2.31 9.35 8.16
C TYR A 237 3.73 9.44 8.74
N LYS A 238 4.06 8.43 9.56
CA LYS A 238 5.41 8.10 10.00
C LYS A 238 5.70 6.66 9.58
N LEU A 239 6.82 6.46 8.90
CA LEU A 239 7.29 5.17 8.42
C LEU A 239 8.69 4.90 8.95
N VAL A 240 8.92 3.68 9.41
CA VAL A 240 10.23 3.15 9.82
C VAL A 240 10.47 1.90 9.00
N GLY A 241 11.59 1.82 8.27
CA GLY A 241 11.85 0.67 7.41
C GLY A 241 13.24 0.67 6.80
N GLN A 242 13.48 -0.32 5.94
CA GLN A 242 14.68 -0.38 5.12
C GLN A 242 14.46 0.29 3.76
N PHE A 243 15.51 0.88 3.21
CA PHE A 243 15.52 1.60 1.96
C PHE A 243 16.65 1.11 1.06
N VAL A 244 16.38 0.99 -0.23
CA VAL A 244 17.39 0.78 -1.27
C VAL A 244 17.08 1.76 -2.39
N ARG A 245 18.06 2.62 -2.70
CA ARG A 245 17.96 3.60 -3.78
C ARG A 245 16.72 4.50 -3.69
N GLY A 246 16.46 4.98 -2.47
CA GLY A 246 15.35 5.89 -2.18
C GLY A 246 13.98 5.25 -2.06
N LYS A 247 13.85 3.94 -2.22
CA LYS A 247 12.58 3.21 -2.12
C LYS A 247 12.55 2.31 -0.91
N GLU A 248 11.41 2.25 -0.24
CA GLU A 248 11.16 1.32 0.85
C GLU A 248 11.19 -0.12 0.33
N CYS A 249 11.94 -0.96 1.02
CA CYS A 249 12.08 -2.37 0.71
C CYS A 249 12.23 -3.18 2.01
N GLY A 250 11.90 -4.47 1.99
CA GLY A 250 12.08 -5.32 3.17
C GLY A 250 11.09 -4.98 4.29
N HIS A 251 11.45 -5.27 5.55
CA HIS A 251 10.54 -5.05 6.68
C HIS A 251 10.41 -3.57 7.06
N GLY A 252 9.20 -3.16 7.40
CA GLY A 252 8.93 -1.85 7.96
C GLY A 252 7.59 -1.76 8.67
N ALA A 253 7.38 -0.62 9.33
CA ALA A 253 6.14 -0.25 9.97
C ALA A 253 5.76 1.18 9.57
N MET A 254 4.48 1.40 9.31
CA MET A 254 3.93 2.71 8.99
C MET A 254 2.70 2.99 9.86
N SER A 255 2.65 4.17 10.45
CA SER A 255 1.50 4.69 11.17
C SER A 255 0.98 5.94 10.46
N PHE A 256 -0.32 6.04 10.26
CA PHE A 256 -0.96 7.15 9.58
C PHE A 256 -1.60 8.11 10.58
N ALA A 257 -1.66 9.40 10.24
CA ALA A 257 -2.27 10.43 11.08
C ALA A 257 -3.79 10.21 11.31
N ASN A 258 -4.44 9.42 10.46
CA ASN A 258 -5.85 9.04 10.60
C ASN A 258 -6.09 7.89 11.61
N GLY A 259 -5.03 7.35 12.23
CA GLY A 259 -5.07 6.24 13.19
C GLY A 259 -4.88 4.85 12.57
N GLU A 260 -4.71 4.74 11.25
CA GLU A 260 -4.40 3.48 10.58
C GLU A 260 -2.94 3.09 10.80
N SER A 261 -2.62 1.80 10.66
CA SER A 261 -1.24 1.34 10.67
C SER A 261 -1.01 0.10 9.81
N TYR A 262 0.23 -0.08 9.41
CA TYR A 262 0.73 -1.24 8.69
C TYR A 262 2.07 -1.69 9.28
N GLU A 263 2.26 -2.99 9.40
CA GLU A 263 3.53 -3.62 9.77
C GLU A 263 3.74 -4.85 8.88
N GLY A 264 4.84 -4.91 8.14
CA GLY A 264 5.09 -6.00 7.20
C GLY A 264 6.18 -5.69 6.19
N TYR A 265 6.15 -6.39 5.06
CA TYR A 265 7.12 -6.23 3.99
C TYR A 265 6.74 -5.13 2.99
N PHE A 266 7.76 -4.42 2.51
CA PHE A 266 7.68 -3.42 1.46
C PHE A 266 8.47 -3.88 0.23
N GLU A 267 7.99 -3.51 -0.94
CA GLU A 267 8.66 -3.70 -2.21
C GLU A 267 8.39 -2.48 -3.10
N ASP A 268 9.46 -1.76 -3.46
CA ASP A 268 9.39 -0.52 -4.24
C ASP A 268 8.39 0.53 -3.68
N GLY A 269 8.30 0.65 -2.35
CA GLY A 269 7.38 1.58 -1.68
C GLY A 269 5.95 1.08 -1.50
N PHE A 270 5.61 -0.13 -1.98
CA PHE A 270 4.28 -0.73 -1.80
C PHE A 270 4.29 -1.79 -0.71
N PHE A 271 3.16 -1.99 -0.03
CA PHE A 271 3.02 -3.18 0.83
C PHE A 271 3.06 -4.42 -0.06
N SER A 272 3.90 -5.37 0.34
CA SER A 272 4.13 -6.63 -0.35
C SER A 272 4.30 -7.74 0.67
N GLY A 273 4.27 -9.00 0.23
CA GLY A 273 4.50 -10.14 1.11
C GLY A 273 3.54 -10.20 2.31
N LEU A 274 4.00 -10.74 3.44
CA LEU A 274 3.19 -10.84 4.65
C LEU A 274 3.13 -9.49 5.39
N GLY A 275 1.96 -9.13 5.87
CA GLY A 275 1.80 -7.94 6.69
C GLY A 275 0.51 -7.94 7.50
N THR A 276 0.47 -6.99 8.43
CA THR A 276 -0.66 -6.67 9.30
C THR A 276 -1.09 -5.23 9.02
N TYR A 277 -2.36 -5.02 8.72
CA TYR A 277 -2.95 -3.70 8.56
C TYR A 277 -4.06 -3.49 9.59
N VAL A 278 -3.98 -2.39 10.34
CA VAL A 278 -5.02 -1.96 11.28
C VAL A 278 -5.74 -0.76 10.68
N HIS A 279 -7.06 -0.91 10.52
CA HIS A 279 -7.93 0.14 10.00
C HIS A 279 -8.35 1.10 11.11
N ARG A 280 -8.80 2.30 10.71
CA ARG A 280 -9.25 3.34 11.64
C ARG A 280 -10.37 2.91 12.57
N ASP A 281 -11.22 1.99 12.12
CA ASP A 281 -12.32 1.43 12.90
C ASP A 281 -11.87 0.37 13.94
N GLY A 282 -10.57 0.06 14.00
CA GLY A 282 -9.99 -0.98 14.84
C GLY A 282 -10.02 -2.37 14.20
N GLY A 283 -10.64 -2.54 13.04
CA GLY A 283 -10.59 -3.80 12.30
C GLY A 283 -9.16 -4.10 11.84
N LYS A 284 -8.75 -5.36 11.90
CA LYS A 284 -7.40 -5.81 11.52
C LYS A 284 -7.40 -6.75 10.32
N TYR A 285 -6.41 -6.66 9.43
CA TYR A 285 -6.12 -7.67 8.40
C TYR A 285 -4.71 -8.21 8.63
N GLU A 286 -4.55 -9.53 8.54
CA GLU A 286 -3.27 -10.23 8.60
C GLU A 286 -3.18 -11.16 7.40
N GLY A 287 -2.21 -10.98 6.52
CA GLY A 287 -2.11 -11.81 5.33
C GLY A 287 -1.15 -11.25 4.28
N HIS A 288 -1.30 -11.74 3.07
CA HIS A 288 -0.45 -11.35 1.95
C HIS A 288 -0.92 -10.03 1.30
N PHE A 289 0.05 -9.24 0.86
CA PHE A 289 -0.14 -8.01 0.10
C PHE A 289 0.61 -8.10 -1.23
N VAL A 290 0.03 -7.49 -2.27
CA VAL A 290 0.68 -7.24 -3.55
C VAL A 290 0.31 -5.83 -3.99
N LYS A 291 1.31 -4.98 -4.22
CA LYS A 291 1.13 -3.56 -4.62
C LYS A 291 0.13 -2.81 -3.72
N SER A 292 0.32 -2.95 -2.41
CA SER A 292 -0.53 -2.35 -1.37
C SER A 292 -1.97 -2.84 -1.29
N LYS A 293 -2.33 -3.92 -2.00
CA LYS A 293 -3.66 -4.55 -1.93
C LYS A 293 -3.58 -5.90 -1.26
N ARG A 294 -4.61 -6.27 -0.49
CA ARG A 294 -4.75 -7.61 0.09
C ARG A 294 -4.88 -8.63 -1.05
N HIS A 295 -4.08 -9.67 -0.97
CA HIS A 295 -3.95 -10.69 -2.01
C HIS A 295 -3.59 -12.04 -1.38
N GLY A 296 -3.85 -13.16 -2.05
CA GLY A 296 -3.50 -14.49 -1.54
C GLY A 296 -4.23 -14.84 -0.23
N LYS A 297 -3.59 -15.59 0.66
CA LYS A 297 -4.22 -15.99 1.93
C LYS A 297 -4.19 -14.86 2.96
N GLY A 298 -5.30 -14.67 3.67
CA GLY A 298 -5.34 -13.72 4.77
C GLY A 298 -6.62 -13.76 5.61
N ARG A 299 -6.49 -13.24 6.83
CA ARG A 299 -7.54 -13.14 7.84
C ARG A 299 -7.91 -11.68 8.08
N ARG A 300 -9.18 -11.33 7.91
CA ARG A 300 -9.75 -10.01 8.24
C ARG A 300 -10.67 -10.13 9.45
N VAL A 301 -10.39 -9.36 10.50
CA VAL A 301 -11.33 -9.11 11.61
C VAL A 301 -11.92 -7.73 11.42
N PHE A 302 -13.25 -7.63 11.36
CA PHE A 302 -13.97 -6.38 11.19
C PHE A 302 -14.27 -5.75 12.56
N ALA A 303 -14.43 -4.42 12.61
CA ALA A 303 -14.72 -3.71 13.87
C ALA A 303 -16.00 -4.19 14.57
N ASN A 304 -16.98 -4.68 13.80
CA ASN A 304 -18.22 -5.26 14.34
C ASN A 304 -18.05 -6.70 14.88
N GLY A 305 -16.82 -7.23 14.94
CA GLY A 305 -16.52 -8.58 15.42
C GLY A 305 -16.77 -9.70 14.40
N GLY A 306 -17.19 -9.37 13.18
CA GLY A 306 -17.17 -10.30 12.05
C GLY A 306 -15.74 -10.68 11.67
N GLN A 307 -15.59 -11.80 10.96
CA GLN A 307 -14.29 -12.28 10.51
C GLN A 307 -14.39 -12.93 9.13
N TYR A 308 -13.38 -12.74 8.29
CA TYR A 308 -13.15 -13.55 7.09
C TYR A 308 -11.77 -14.20 7.16
N ASP A 309 -11.68 -15.48 6.81
CA ASP A 309 -10.45 -16.25 6.66
C ASP A 309 -10.48 -16.94 5.30
N GLY A 310 -9.60 -16.60 4.37
CA GLY A 310 -9.66 -17.16 3.02
C GLY A 310 -8.72 -16.52 2.01
N ASP A 311 -9.03 -16.74 0.73
CA ASP A 311 -8.31 -16.17 -0.40
C ASP A 311 -8.75 -14.71 -0.68
N TRP A 312 -7.80 -13.90 -1.12
CA TRP A 312 -7.96 -12.51 -1.47
C TRP A 312 -7.40 -12.26 -2.86
N ALA A 313 -8.08 -11.40 -3.62
CA ALA A 313 -7.58 -10.88 -4.88
C ALA A 313 -7.97 -9.40 -4.98
N ASP A 314 -6.98 -8.52 -5.10
CA ASP A 314 -7.15 -7.07 -5.25
C ASP A 314 -8.15 -6.48 -4.24
N ASP A 315 -7.91 -6.71 -2.94
CA ASP A 315 -8.75 -6.25 -1.83
C ASP A 315 -10.17 -6.86 -1.75
N LYS A 316 -10.49 -7.83 -2.60
CA LYS A 316 -11.76 -8.56 -2.57
C LYS A 316 -11.56 -9.96 -2.01
N MET A 317 -12.54 -10.42 -1.23
CA MET A 317 -12.65 -11.84 -0.88
C MET A 317 -12.81 -12.64 -2.17
N HIS A 318 -12.01 -13.67 -2.36
CA HIS A 318 -11.96 -14.48 -3.57
C HIS A 318 -11.75 -15.95 -3.20
N GLY A 319 -11.72 -16.86 -4.18
CA GLY A 319 -11.37 -18.27 -3.98
C GLY A 319 -12.25 -18.94 -2.92
N ARG A 320 -11.65 -19.71 -2.00
CA ARG A 320 -12.39 -20.33 -0.88
C ARG A 320 -12.13 -19.57 0.41
N GLY A 321 -13.17 -19.44 1.23
CA GLY A 321 -13.03 -18.80 2.54
C GLY A 321 -14.17 -19.09 3.50
N ARG A 322 -13.93 -18.73 4.75
CA ARG A 322 -14.84 -18.81 5.89
C ARG A 322 -15.18 -17.40 6.39
N LEU A 323 -16.44 -17.01 6.23
CA LEU A 323 -16.96 -15.72 6.67
C LEU A 323 -17.87 -15.91 7.89
N THR A 324 -17.47 -15.37 9.03
CA THR A 324 -18.28 -15.29 10.25
C THR A 324 -18.89 -13.90 10.39
N ARG A 325 -20.21 -13.82 10.52
CA ARG A 325 -20.95 -12.58 10.83
C ARG A 325 -21.67 -12.75 12.16
N LYS A 326 -21.57 -11.72 13.00
CA LYS A 326 -22.31 -11.64 14.26
C LYS A 326 -23.41 -10.59 14.10
N SER A 327 -24.60 -10.93 14.53
CA SER A 327 -25.78 -10.06 14.47
C SER A 327 -26.41 -9.95 15.85
N ALA A 328 -26.78 -8.73 16.24
CA ALA A 328 -27.69 -8.54 17.37
C ALA A 328 -29.12 -8.78 16.88
N LEU A 329 -29.87 -9.61 17.60
CA LEU A 329 -31.28 -9.89 17.34
C LEU A 329 -32.13 -9.36 18.50
N PRO A 330 -33.44 -9.12 18.31
CA PRO A 330 -34.30 -8.56 19.36
C PRO A 330 -34.27 -9.35 20.68
N THR A 331 -34.21 -10.67 20.59
CA THR A 331 -34.29 -11.60 21.73
C THR A 331 -32.97 -12.32 22.02
N GLY A 332 -31.91 -12.04 21.26
CA GLY A 332 -30.62 -12.72 21.43
C GLY A 332 -29.51 -12.28 20.47
N LYS A 333 -28.58 -13.18 20.19
CA LYS A 333 -27.44 -12.98 19.27
C LYS A 333 -27.43 -14.08 18.22
N GLY A 334 -27.13 -13.71 16.98
CA GLY A 334 -26.95 -14.63 15.86
C GLY A 334 -25.49 -14.71 15.43
N THR A 335 -25.00 -15.90 15.16
CA THR A 335 -23.70 -16.13 14.51
C THR A 335 -23.92 -16.90 13.21
N LEU A 336 -23.68 -16.25 12.08
CA LEU A 336 -23.70 -16.86 10.75
C LEU A 336 -22.27 -17.19 10.35
N VAL A 337 -22.04 -18.43 9.94
CA VAL A 337 -20.78 -18.89 9.33
C VAL A 337 -21.11 -19.35 7.92
N TYR A 338 -20.40 -18.79 6.95
CA TYR A 338 -20.42 -19.22 5.55
C TYR A 338 -19.05 -19.80 5.22
N GLU A 339 -19.01 -21.03 4.72
CA GLU A 339 -17.82 -21.70 4.23
C GLU A 339 -18.05 -22.10 2.77
N GLY A 340 -17.40 -21.42 1.83
CA GLY A 340 -17.69 -21.60 0.42
C GLY A 340 -16.83 -20.75 -0.51
N ALA A 341 -17.24 -20.67 -1.77
CA ALA A 341 -16.52 -19.91 -2.78
C ALA A 341 -16.91 -18.42 -2.78
N PHE A 342 -15.95 -17.58 -3.12
CA PHE A 342 -16.11 -16.14 -3.30
C PHE A 342 -15.59 -15.72 -4.67
N GLU A 343 -16.33 -14.87 -5.34
CA GLU A 343 -15.92 -14.24 -6.58
C GLU A 343 -16.13 -12.73 -6.47
N TRP A 344 -15.03 -11.97 -6.57
CA TRP A 344 -15.01 -10.51 -6.44
C TRP A 344 -15.76 -9.94 -5.22
N GLY A 345 -15.69 -10.66 -4.10
CA GLY A 345 -16.36 -10.30 -2.84
C GLY A 345 -17.78 -10.87 -2.67
N ALA A 346 -18.35 -11.48 -3.70
CA ALA A 346 -19.67 -12.11 -3.65
C ALA A 346 -19.56 -13.60 -3.29
N GLN A 347 -20.39 -14.06 -2.36
CA GLN A 347 -20.56 -15.48 -2.02
C GLN A 347 -21.21 -16.22 -3.20
N THR A 348 -20.63 -17.32 -3.66
CA THR A 348 -21.06 -18.05 -4.85
C THR A 348 -20.72 -19.54 -4.76
N GLY A 349 -21.24 -20.34 -5.69
CA GLY A 349 -20.92 -21.78 -5.81
C GLY A 349 -21.42 -22.62 -4.64
N GLU A 350 -20.83 -23.79 -4.46
CA GLU A 350 -21.16 -24.68 -3.33
C GLU A 350 -20.65 -24.13 -2.00
N ALA A 351 -21.50 -24.16 -0.99
CA ALA A 351 -21.19 -23.68 0.35
C ALA A 351 -21.89 -24.46 1.45
N VAL A 352 -21.30 -24.37 2.64
CA VAL A 352 -21.94 -24.74 3.91
C VAL A 352 -22.22 -23.46 4.67
N ILE A 353 -23.48 -23.25 5.06
CA ILE A 353 -23.91 -22.09 5.83
C ILE A 353 -24.50 -22.58 7.14
N SER A 354 -23.94 -22.17 8.27
CA SER A 354 -24.50 -22.47 9.58
C SER A 354 -24.90 -21.20 10.31
N PHE A 355 -26.09 -21.17 10.89
CA PHE A 355 -26.55 -20.09 11.73
C PHE A 355 -26.87 -20.59 13.13
N THR A 356 -26.18 -20.06 14.13
CA THR A 356 -26.43 -20.36 15.54
C THR A 356 -27.07 -19.16 16.22
N TYR A 357 -28.27 -19.36 16.74
CA TYR A 357 -28.95 -18.39 17.60
C TYR A 357 -28.56 -18.62 19.07
N THR A 358 -28.50 -17.56 19.87
CA THR A 358 -28.27 -17.64 21.31
C THR A 358 -29.12 -16.59 22.01
N PRO A 359 -30.16 -16.96 22.77
CA PRO A 359 -31.05 -16.01 23.45
C PRO A 359 -30.33 -15.25 24.58
N PHE A 360 -30.86 -14.08 24.97
CA PHE A 360 -30.31 -13.31 26.11
C PHE A 360 -30.58 -13.98 27.46
N ASP A 361 -31.77 -14.56 27.63
CA ASP A 361 -32.12 -15.38 28.79
C ASP A 361 -31.96 -16.86 28.45
N SER A 362 -31.06 -17.54 29.15
CA SER A 362 -30.74 -18.96 28.95
C SER A 362 -31.07 -19.83 30.16
N THR A 363 -31.86 -19.30 31.11
CA THR A 363 -32.12 -19.93 32.41
C THR A 363 -32.95 -21.23 32.32
N THR A 364 -33.67 -21.48 31.23
CA THR A 364 -34.46 -22.70 31.05
C THR A 364 -33.60 -23.86 30.53
N ARG A 365 -33.56 -24.97 31.28
CA ARG A 365 -32.76 -26.16 30.96
C ARG A 365 -33.25 -26.93 29.72
N PHE A 366 -34.51 -26.74 29.29
CA PHE A 366 -35.19 -27.75 28.46
C PHE A 366 -35.67 -27.36 27.05
N GLU A 367 -35.84 -26.11 26.64
CA GLU A 367 -36.07 -25.75 25.22
C GLU A 367 -36.12 -24.21 25.07
N TRP A 368 -35.69 -23.70 23.91
CA TRP A 368 -35.84 -22.28 23.56
C TRP A 368 -37.14 -22.08 22.78
N THR A 369 -38.03 -21.21 23.27
CA THR A 369 -39.30 -20.90 22.60
C THR A 369 -39.22 -19.71 21.64
N ASP A 370 -38.09 -18.99 21.64
CA ASP A 370 -37.87 -17.89 20.70
C ASP A 370 -37.69 -18.43 19.28
N GLU A 371 -38.46 -17.87 18.36
CA GLU A 371 -38.32 -18.15 16.93
C GLU A 371 -37.36 -17.16 16.27
N TYR A 372 -36.60 -17.64 15.30
CA TYR A 372 -35.75 -16.82 14.45
C TYR A 372 -35.87 -17.24 12.98
N GLU A 373 -35.70 -16.29 12.07
CA GLU A 373 -35.80 -16.54 10.64
C GLU A 373 -34.42 -16.91 10.04
N PHE A 374 -34.35 -18.00 9.27
CA PHE A 374 -33.12 -18.37 8.55
C PHE A 374 -33.39 -19.14 7.23
N PRO A 375 -32.81 -18.68 6.09
CA PRO A 375 -32.09 -17.42 5.94
C PRO A 375 -33.04 -16.22 6.17
N LEU A 376 -32.50 -15.04 6.42
CA LEU A 376 -33.34 -13.84 6.62
C LEU A 376 -34.21 -13.60 5.37
N GLN A 377 -35.45 -13.16 5.58
CA GLN A 377 -36.46 -12.94 4.53
C GLN A 377 -36.89 -14.20 3.77
N SER A 378 -36.62 -15.38 4.30
CA SER A 378 -37.07 -16.64 3.73
C SER A 378 -38.46 -17.07 4.18
N GLU A 379 -39.04 -16.43 5.20
CA GLU A 379 -40.24 -16.87 5.90
C GLU A 379 -40.09 -18.24 6.59
N PHE A 380 -38.87 -18.79 6.67
CA PHE A 380 -38.58 -19.98 7.46
C PHE A 380 -38.18 -19.60 8.88
N TRP A 381 -39.11 -19.86 9.80
CA TRP A 381 -38.94 -19.65 11.23
C TRP A 381 -38.52 -20.95 11.92
N HIS A 382 -37.48 -20.85 12.73
CA HIS A 382 -36.85 -21.96 13.45
C HIS A 382 -36.81 -21.64 14.95
N CYS A 383 -36.86 -22.66 15.78
CA CYS A 383 -36.65 -22.55 17.22
C CYS A 383 -35.80 -23.74 17.70
N GLY A 384 -35.45 -23.76 18.99
CA GLY A 384 -34.64 -24.83 19.57
C GLY A 384 -33.14 -24.57 19.58
N ARG A 385 -32.42 -25.41 20.32
CA ARG A 385 -30.98 -25.32 20.55
C ARG A 385 -30.19 -25.98 19.42
N GLY A 386 -29.21 -25.27 18.87
CA GLY A 386 -28.33 -25.78 17.83
C GLY A 386 -28.18 -24.77 16.69
N ALA A 387 -27.69 -25.26 15.55
CA ALA A 387 -27.51 -24.45 14.35
C ALA A 387 -28.47 -24.88 13.25
N SER A 388 -29.09 -23.92 12.57
CA SER A 388 -29.64 -24.17 11.23
C SER A 388 -28.47 -24.30 10.26
N THR A 389 -28.46 -25.34 9.42
CA THR A 389 -27.39 -25.62 8.46
C THR A 389 -27.94 -25.75 7.05
N TYR A 390 -27.30 -25.10 6.09
CA TYR A 390 -27.58 -25.24 4.67
C TYR A 390 -26.33 -25.79 3.96
N HIS A 391 -26.53 -26.81 3.15
CA HIS A 391 -25.52 -27.40 2.28
C HIS A 391 -26.03 -27.34 0.85
N GLY A 392 -25.42 -26.54 -0.01
CA GLY A 392 -25.89 -26.40 -1.39
C GLY A 392 -25.24 -25.27 -2.14
N GLN A 393 -25.83 -24.94 -3.28
CA GLN A 393 -25.35 -23.86 -4.14
C GLN A 393 -25.83 -22.49 -3.62
N VAL A 394 -25.02 -21.47 -3.86
CA VAL A 394 -25.26 -20.09 -3.42
C VAL A 394 -24.97 -19.16 -4.58
N LEU A 395 -25.78 -18.12 -4.71
CA LEU A 395 -25.54 -17.04 -5.67
C LEU A 395 -25.74 -15.69 -4.98
N ARG A 396 -24.67 -14.90 -4.92
CA ARG A 396 -24.63 -13.59 -4.24
C ARG A 396 -25.11 -13.66 -2.79
N GLY A 397 -24.78 -14.75 -2.09
CA GLY A 397 -25.12 -14.98 -0.69
C GLY A 397 -26.49 -15.59 -0.43
N ASN A 398 -27.33 -15.76 -1.45
CA ASN A 398 -28.63 -16.41 -1.33
C ASN A 398 -28.57 -17.88 -1.71
N PHE A 399 -29.38 -18.72 -1.06
CA PHE A 399 -29.52 -20.12 -1.47
C PHE A 399 -30.01 -20.17 -2.92
N HIS A 400 -29.37 -21.00 -3.72
CA HIS A 400 -29.62 -21.12 -5.14
C HIS A 400 -29.38 -22.56 -5.59
N GLY A 401 -29.94 -22.97 -6.72
CA GLY A 401 -29.76 -24.33 -7.24
C GLY A 401 -30.18 -25.41 -6.23
N TYR A 402 -29.56 -26.58 -6.28
CA TYR A 402 -29.92 -27.66 -5.36
C TYR A 402 -29.25 -27.49 -3.99
N GLY A 403 -30.00 -27.72 -2.91
CA GLY A 403 -29.44 -27.68 -1.55
C GLY A 403 -30.37 -28.24 -0.47
N VAL A 404 -29.78 -28.45 0.70
CA VAL A 404 -30.42 -29.05 1.88
C VAL A 404 -30.28 -28.09 3.06
N LEU A 405 -31.41 -27.57 3.56
CA LEU A 405 -31.52 -26.83 4.82
C LEU A 405 -31.97 -27.78 5.93
N ARG A 406 -31.35 -27.70 7.11
CA ARG A 406 -31.72 -28.42 8.33
C ARG A 406 -31.86 -27.41 9.46
N SER A 407 -32.92 -27.51 10.24
CA SER A 407 -33.14 -26.67 11.43
C SER A 407 -32.66 -27.36 12.72
N PRO A 408 -32.53 -26.65 13.84
CA PRO A 408 -32.13 -27.25 15.13
C PRO A 408 -33.15 -28.24 15.68
N ASP A 409 -34.45 -28.02 15.44
CA ASP A 409 -35.53 -28.97 15.77
C ASP A 409 -35.62 -30.14 14.76
N GLY A 410 -34.67 -30.20 13.82
CA GLY A 410 -34.41 -31.31 12.91
C GLY A 410 -35.35 -31.41 11.70
N LYS A 411 -36.14 -30.38 11.42
CA LYS A 411 -36.82 -30.25 10.13
C LYS A 411 -35.79 -30.20 9.01
N VAL A 412 -36.14 -30.74 7.85
CA VAL A 412 -35.28 -30.80 6.68
C VAL A 412 -36.02 -30.28 5.47
N TRP A 413 -35.34 -29.48 4.65
CA TRP A 413 -35.80 -29.02 3.35
C TRP A 413 -34.72 -29.37 2.34
N SER A 414 -35.02 -30.20 1.35
CA SER A 414 -34.10 -30.55 0.27
C SER A 414 -34.75 -30.24 -1.07
N GLY A 415 -34.00 -29.73 -2.04
CA GLY A 415 -34.57 -29.42 -3.36
C GLY A 415 -33.95 -28.21 -4.03
N GLU A 416 -34.68 -27.66 -4.99
CA GLU A 416 -34.28 -26.50 -5.77
C GLU A 416 -34.59 -25.18 -5.05
N TRP A 417 -33.63 -24.26 -5.07
CA TRP A 417 -33.66 -22.95 -4.44
C TRP A 417 -33.45 -21.85 -5.47
N MET A 418 -34.20 -20.76 -5.35
CA MET A 418 -34.04 -19.55 -6.13
C MET A 418 -34.22 -18.34 -5.21
N HIS A 419 -33.23 -17.45 -5.19
CA HIS A 419 -33.23 -16.24 -4.35
C HIS A 419 -33.57 -16.48 -2.87
N GLY A 420 -33.06 -17.58 -2.29
CA GLY A 420 -33.27 -17.91 -0.88
C GLY A 420 -34.58 -18.65 -0.57
N LYS A 421 -35.38 -18.97 -1.59
CA LYS A 421 -36.65 -19.71 -1.43
C LYS A 421 -36.68 -20.99 -2.26
N MET A 422 -37.29 -22.03 -1.73
CA MET A 422 -37.56 -23.26 -2.48
C MET A 422 -38.52 -22.97 -3.62
N THR A 423 -38.08 -23.29 -4.83
CA THR A 423 -38.85 -23.15 -6.08
C THR A 423 -38.46 -24.30 -6.99
N GLY A 424 -39.43 -25.10 -7.43
CA GLY A 424 -39.20 -26.34 -8.16
C GLY A 424 -39.39 -27.58 -7.29
N VAL A 425 -38.79 -28.71 -7.67
CA VAL A 425 -39.02 -30.00 -6.98
C VAL A 425 -38.18 -30.10 -5.71
N GLY A 426 -38.80 -30.60 -4.63
CA GLY A 426 -38.10 -30.85 -3.38
C GLY A 426 -38.89 -31.67 -2.37
N GLU A 427 -38.31 -31.81 -1.19
CA GLU A 427 -38.86 -32.50 -0.03
C GLU A 427 -38.78 -31.59 1.21
N ARG A 428 -39.82 -31.62 2.04
CA ARG A 428 -39.87 -31.00 3.36
C ARG A 428 -40.27 -32.03 4.42
N ILE A 429 -39.40 -32.30 5.38
CA ILE A 429 -39.62 -33.13 6.56
C ILE A 429 -39.90 -32.22 7.76
N TYR A 430 -41.05 -32.38 8.41
CA TYR A 430 -41.54 -31.50 9.48
C TYR A 430 -41.28 -32.04 10.88
N PHE A 431 -41.24 -33.37 11.02
CA PHE A 431 -41.00 -34.04 12.29
C PHE A 431 -40.00 -35.18 12.05
N PRO A 432 -38.73 -35.04 12.46
CA PRO A 432 -37.68 -36.03 12.23
C PRO A 432 -37.66 -37.17 13.25
N LEU A 433 -38.72 -37.36 14.06
CA LEU A 433 -38.83 -38.54 14.91
C LEU A 433 -38.76 -39.79 14.03
N GLU A 434 -38.12 -40.85 14.55
CA GLU A 434 -38.04 -42.18 13.94
C GLU A 434 -39.42 -42.59 13.41
N VAL A 435 -39.72 -42.24 12.17
CA VAL A 435 -40.94 -42.67 11.47
C VAL A 435 -40.98 -44.20 11.51
N ALA A 436 -39.80 -44.84 11.53
CA ALA A 436 -39.61 -46.24 11.88
C ALA A 436 -40.25 -46.62 13.23
N ALA A 437 -39.90 -45.99 14.36
CA ALA A 437 -40.43 -46.35 15.68
C ALA A 437 -41.94 -46.15 15.82
N ILE A 438 -42.50 -45.10 15.20
CA ILE A 438 -43.96 -44.85 15.20
C ILE A 438 -44.69 -45.87 14.31
N LEU A 439 -44.16 -46.17 13.12
CA LEU A 439 -44.73 -47.18 12.22
C LEU A 439 -44.54 -48.62 12.74
N GLU A 440 -43.48 -48.88 13.51
CA GLU A 440 -43.18 -50.17 14.13
C GLU A 440 -44.11 -50.40 15.33
N GLN A 441 -44.35 -49.38 16.17
CA GLN A 441 -45.41 -49.40 17.18
C GLN A 441 -46.80 -49.65 16.57
N GLU A 442 -47.12 -49.02 15.44
CA GLU A 442 -48.40 -49.23 14.73
C GLU A 442 -48.49 -50.61 14.05
N ARG A 443 -47.37 -51.16 13.55
CA ARG A 443 -47.31 -52.54 13.03
C ARG A 443 -47.53 -53.58 14.13
N GLU A 444 -46.91 -53.38 15.29
CA GLU A 444 -47.11 -54.24 16.47
C GLU A 444 -48.55 -54.13 16.99
N ARG A 445 -49.13 -52.92 16.97
CA ARG A 445 -50.53 -52.66 17.35
C ARG A 445 -51.54 -53.34 16.43
N ASN A 446 -51.24 -53.43 15.13
CA ASN A 446 -52.10 -54.09 14.14
C ASN A 446 -51.91 -55.61 14.06
N GLN A 447 -50.89 -56.17 14.70
CA GLN A 447 -50.70 -57.63 14.80
C GLN A 447 -51.31 -58.25 16.07
N GLY A 448 -51.83 -57.43 17.01
CA GLY A 448 -52.21 -57.87 18.35
C GLY A 448 -53.70 -57.95 18.70
N PHE A 449 -54.64 -57.78 17.76
CA PHE A 449 -56.08 -57.80 18.08
C PHE A 449 -56.79 -59.07 17.57
N GLN A 450 -56.65 -60.15 18.34
CA GLN A 450 -57.73 -61.10 18.61
C GLN A 450 -57.86 -61.18 20.13
N ASP A 451 -59.01 -60.71 20.63
CA ASP A 451 -59.67 -61.06 21.90
C ASP A 451 -60.16 -59.84 22.70
N GLU A 452 -61.42 -59.97 23.10
CA GLU A 452 -62.27 -59.00 23.78
C GLU A 452 -61.91 -58.83 25.27
N GLU A 453 -62.41 -57.75 25.86
CA GLU A 453 -62.48 -57.45 27.30
C GLU A 453 -61.18 -57.10 28.04
N ASN A 454 -60.82 -55.81 28.02
CA ASN A 454 -60.50 -55.09 29.27
C ASN A 454 -60.43 -53.57 29.06
N GLU A 455 -61.29 -52.83 29.77
CA GLU A 455 -61.13 -51.40 29.99
C GLU A 455 -59.86 -51.16 30.81
N ARG A 456 -58.78 -50.73 30.15
CA ARG A 456 -57.67 -50.05 30.82
C ARG A 456 -57.44 -48.69 30.18
N GLN A 457 -57.44 -47.68 31.04
CA GLN A 457 -57.27 -46.26 30.73
C GLN A 457 -56.14 -46.03 29.72
N VAL A 458 -56.55 -45.64 28.52
CA VAL A 458 -55.68 -45.19 27.44
C VAL A 458 -55.10 -43.82 27.85
N PRO A 459 -53.77 -43.59 27.82
CA PRO A 459 -53.25 -42.24 27.83
C PRO A 459 -53.73 -41.57 26.54
N THR A 460 -54.64 -40.62 26.68
CA THR A 460 -55.10 -39.76 25.60
C THR A 460 -53.92 -38.97 25.05
N LEU A 461 -53.31 -39.47 23.98
CA LEU A 461 -52.52 -38.67 23.05
C LEU A 461 -53.49 -37.70 22.35
N GLY A 462 -53.77 -36.59 23.02
CA GLY A 462 -54.55 -35.50 22.47
C GLY A 462 -53.98 -35.03 21.13
N THR A 463 -54.89 -34.91 20.15
CA THR A 463 -54.87 -33.99 18.99
C THR A 463 -53.87 -34.18 17.82
N ASN A 464 -53.12 -35.29 17.70
CA ASN A 464 -52.07 -35.41 16.67
C ASN A 464 -52.41 -36.15 15.34
N LEU A 465 -53.65 -36.56 15.08
CA LEU A 465 -54.00 -37.40 13.92
C LEU A 465 -53.66 -36.82 12.53
N TYR A 466 -53.64 -35.49 12.37
CA TYR A 466 -53.43 -34.83 11.06
C TYR A 466 -52.16 -33.98 10.97
N LYS A 467 -51.16 -34.25 11.83
CA LYS A 467 -49.84 -33.61 11.67
C LYS A 467 -49.17 -34.11 10.40
N ILE A 468 -48.63 -33.19 9.60
CA ILE A 468 -47.85 -33.54 8.40
C ILE A 468 -46.47 -34.01 8.85
N LEU A 469 -46.04 -35.20 8.43
CA LEU A 469 -44.69 -35.72 8.63
C LEU A 469 -43.75 -35.21 7.53
N SER A 470 -44.15 -35.36 6.27
CA SER A 470 -43.36 -34.91 5.11
C SER A 470 -44.23 -34.44 3.96
N TYR A 471 -43.62 -33.68 3.06
CA TYR A 471 -44.16 -33.35 1.74
C TYR A 471 -43.04 -33.50 0.71
N GLU A 472 -43.32 -34.13 -0.41
CA GLU A 472 -42.41 -34.20 -1.56
C GLU A 472 -43.19 -33.83 -2.82
N GLY A 473 -42.66 -32.89 -3.59
CA GLY A 473 -43.34 -32.31 -4.74
C GLY A 473 -42.81 -30.94 -5.12
N GLU A 474 -43.61 -30.18 -5.86
CA GLU A 474 -43.23 -28.85 -6.32
C GLU A 474 -43.44 -27.76 -5.25
N PHE A 475 -42.56 -26.78 -5.26
CA PHE A 475 -42.63 -25.58 -4.44
C PHE A 475 -42.64 -24.34 -5.33
N LEU A 476 -43.34 -23.32 -4.89
CA LEU A 476 -43.26 -21.97 -5.42
C LEU A 476 -43.08 -21.03 -4.24
N GLU A 477 -41.91 -20.38 -4.15
CA GLU A 477 -41.59 -19.42 -3.08
C GLU A 477 -41.85 -20.02 -1.66
N ASN A 478 -41.31 -21.21 -1.38
CA ASN A 478 -41.47 -21.98 -0.12
C ASN A 478 -42.86 -22.60 0.11
N VAL A 479 -43.84 -22.34 -0.75
CA VAL A 479 -45.21 -22.83 -0.62
C VAL A 479 -45.40 -24.06 -1.51
N ARG A 480 -46.00 -25.12 -0.96
CA ARG A 480 -46.37 -26.31 -1.74
C ARG A 480 -47.24 -25.90 -2.93
N HIS A 481 -46.84 -26.30 -4.12
CA HIS A 481 -47.48 -25.96 -5.38
C HIS A 481 -47.40 -27.14 -6.33
N GLY A 482 -48.10 -27.10 -7.47
CA GLY A 482 -47.97 -28.14 -8.49
C GLY A 482 -48.32 -29.54 -7.97
N ASP A 483 -47.73 -30.57 -8.57
CA ASP A 483 -47.96 -31.95 -8.13
C ASP A 483 -47.05 -32.30 -6.94
N GLY A 484 -47.62 -33.03 -5.97
CA GLY A 484 -46.85 -33.53 -4.85
C GLY A 484 -47.62 -34.51 -3.99
N HIS A 485 -46.99 -34.93 -2.89
CA HIS A 485 -47.61 -35.79 -1.91
C HIS A 485 -47.27 -35.41 -0.49
N VAL A 486 -48.26 -35.48 0.39
CA VAL A 486 -48.17 -35.24 1.83
C VAL A 486 -48.30 -36.57 2.55
N LEU A 487 -47.41 -36.84 3.51
CA LEU A 487 -47.54 -37.93 4.48
C LEU A 487 -47.98 -37.36 5.83
N TYR A 488 -49.02 -37.94 6.42
CA TYR A 488 -49.53 -37.59 7.74
C TYR A 488 -49.05 -38.55 8.83
N ALA A 489 -49.08 -38.09 10.08
CA ALA A 489 -48.61 -38.83 11.26
C ALA A 489 -49.43 -40.09 11.54
N ASN A 490 -50.69 -40.12 11.11
CA ASN A 490 -51.53 -41.32 11.15
C ASN A 490 -51.23 -42.32 10.02
N GLY A 491 -50.25 -42.04 9.14
CA GLY A 491 -49.89 -42.88 8.00
C GLY A 491 -50.66 -42.60 6.71
N ASP A 492 -51.67 -41.73 6.74
CA ASP A 492 -52.43 -41.35 5.54
C ASP A 492 -51.56 -40.55 4.57
N ARG A 493 -51.89 -40.63 3.29
CA ARG A 493 -51.23 -39.86 2.23
C ARG A 493 -52.23 -39.14 1.35
N VAL A 494 -51.85 -37.94 0.93
CA VAL A 494 -52.59 -37.10 -0.02
C VAL A 494 -51.67 -36.82 -1.18
N LEU A 495 -52.01 -37.30 -2.38
CA LEU A 495 -51.22 -37.16 -3.61
C LEU A 495 -52.03 -36.42 -4.67
N GLY A 496 -51.44 -35.42 -5.31
CA GLY A 496 -52.11 -34.67 -6.38
C GLY A 496 -51.72 -33.20 -6.41
N PRO A 497 -52.56 -32.33 -7.00
CA PRO A 497 -52.22 -30.93 -7.18
C PRO A 497 -52.37 -30.12 -5.89
N PHE A 498 -51.44 -29.19 -5.69
CA PHE A 498 -51.43 -28.20 -4.62
C PHE A 498 -51.43 -26.79 -5.20
N VAL A 499 -52.27 -25.92 -4.64
CA VAL A 499 -52.30 -24.50 -4.98
C VAL A 499 -52.24 -23.70 -3.69
N LYS A 500 -51.22 -22.84 -3.60
CA LYS A 500 -50.95 -21.99 -2.42
C LYS A 500 -50.91 -22.78 -1.10
N GLY A 501 -50.29 -23.95 -1.13
CA GLY A 501 -50.06 -24.76 0.06
C GLY A 501 -51.16 -25.76 0.37
N PHE A 502 -52.27 -25.76 -0.38
CA PHE A 502 -53.44 -26.59 -0.11
C PHE A 502 -53.72 -27.54 -1.27
N ALA A 503 -54.15 -28.76 -0.96
CA ALA A 503 -54.68 -29.70 -1.93
C ALA A 503 -55.81 -29.03 -2.74
N HIS A 504 -55.77 -29.14 -4.06
CA HIS A 504 -56.70 -28.48 -4.97
C HIS A 504 -56.90 -29.34 -6.23
N GLY A 505 -58.12 -29.40 -6.75
CA GLY A 505 -58.47 -30.26 -7.87
C GLY A 505 -58.67 -31.70 -7.42
N VAL A 506 -58.36 -32.66 -8.29
CA VAL A 506 -58.57 -34.08 -8.02
C VAL A 506 -57.34 -34.69 -7.37
N VAL A 507 -57.52 -35.29 -6.19
CA VAL A 507 -56.45 -35.72 -5.31
C VAL A 507 -56.70 -37.16 -4.86
N GLU A 508 -55.66 -37.98 -4.85
CA GLU A 508 -55.68 -39.34 -4.31
C GLU A 508 -55.45 -39.32 -2.80
N TYR A 509 -56.39 -39.86 -2.04
CA TYR A 509 -56.26 -40.12 -0.61
C TYR A 509 -55.93 -41.61 -0.40
N ARG A 510 -54.76 -41.91 0.17
CA ARG A 510 -54.37 -43.28 0.55
C ARG A 510 -54.47 -43.43 2.06
N PHE A 511 -55.27 -44.38 2.52
CA PHE A 511 -55.46 -44.65 3.94
C PHE A 511 -54.30 -45.46 4.52
N ALA A 512 -53.95 -45.20 5.78
CA ALA A 512 -53.03 -46.02 6.56
C ALA A 512 -53.49 -47.49 6.64
N GLY A 513 -52.56 -48.44 6.62
CA GLY A 513 -52.87 -49.88 6.77
C GLY A 513 -52.98 -50.70 5.48
N GLY A 514 -52.67 -50.14 4.32
CA GLY A 514 -52.36 -50.91 3.10
C GLY A 514 -53.56 -51.28 2.23
N GLY A 515 -53.76 -50.51 1.15
CA GLY A 515 -54.38 -50.98 -0.09
C GLY A 515 -55.61 -50.19 -0.57
N LYS A 516 -56.34 -49.51 0.32
CA LYS A 516 -57.49 -48.68 -0.09
C LYS A 516 -57.03 -47.25 -0.39
N SER A 517 -57.20 -46.83 -1.65
CA SER A 517 -57.09 -45.43 -2.05
C SER A 517 -58.40 -44.97 -2.68
N ARG A 518 -58.73 -43.70 -2.50
CA ARG A 518 -59.92 -43.05 -3.06
C ARG A 518 -59.55 -41.70 -3.65
N PHE A 519 -60.28 -41.26 -4.67
CA PHE A 519 -60.10 -39.91 -5.21
C PHE A 519 -61.18 -38.97 -4.67
N ALA A 520 -60.79 -37.74 -4.37
CA ALA A 520 -61.70 -36.68 -3.98
C ALA A 520 -61.36 -35.36 -4.69
N GLU A 521 -62.39 -34.56 -4.89
CA GLU A 521 -62.25 -33.18 -5.37
C GLU A 521 -62.02 -32.26 -4.17
N PHE A 522 -60.94 -31.49 -4.22
CA PHE A 522 -60.57 -30.52 -3.19
C PHE A 522 -60.61 -29.10 -3.74
N HIS A 523 -61.12 -28.18 -2.94
CA HIS A 523 -61.00 -26.75 -3.19
C HIS A 523 -60.29 -26.11 -2.01
N HIS A 524 -59.01 -25.79 -2.23
CA HIS A 524 -58.18 -25.05 -1.28
C HIS A 524 -58.13 -25.74 0.11
N GLY A 525 -57.87 -27.04 0.10
CA GLY A 525 -57.69 -27.85 1.31
C GLY A 525 -58.97 -28.41 1.89
N ALA A 526 -60.14 -27.88 1.51
CA ALA A 526 -61.43 -28.45 1.86
C ALA A 526 -61.82 -29.53 0.84
N ARG A 527 -62.14 -30.73 1.31
CA ARG A 527 -62.71 -31.79 0.47
C ARG A 527 -64.13 -31.40 0.09
N ALA A 528 -64.36 -31.15 -1.21
CA ALA A 528 -65.68 -30.84 -1.74
C ALA A 528 -66.57 -32.09 -1.79
N ARG A 529 -66.05 -33.18 -2.39
CA ARG A 529 -66.75 -34.46 -2.50
C ARG A 529 -65.78 -35.61 -2.75
N TRP A 530 -66.21 -36.82 -2.42
CA TRP A 530 -65.60 -38.04 -2.96
C TRP A 530 -66.05 -38.24 -4.41
N LEU A 531 -65.17 -38.79 -5.24
CA LEU A 531 -65.53 -39.21 -6.58
C LEU A 531 -66.35 -40.52 -6.53
N THR A 532 -67.15 -40.75 -7.55
CA THR A 532 -67.84 -42.02 -7.77
C THR A 532 -66.86 -43.07 -8.31
N GLU A 533 -67.17 -44.37 -8.17
CA GLU A 533 -66.29 -45.45 -8.67
C GLU A 533 -65.97 -45.30 -10.17
N ALA A 534 -66.96 -44.91 -10.99
CA ALA A 534 -66.74 -44.68 -12.43
C ALA A 534 -65.78 -43.51 -12.72
N GLU A 535 -65.86 -42.43 -11.93
CA GLU A 535 -64.92 -41.29 -12.03
C GLU A 535 -63.52 -41.69 -11.56
N GLU A 536 -63.41 -42.48 -10.48
CA GLU A 536 -62.14 -43.01 -9.97
C GLU A 536 -61.47 -43.92 -11.01
N ASP A 537 -62.22 -44.82 -11.67
CA ASP A 537 -61.72 -45.72 -12.71
C ASP A 537 -61.22 -44.96 -13.94
N ALA A 538 -61.94 -43.92 -14.36
CA ALA A 538 -61.52 -43.05 -15.45
C ALA A 538 -60.19 -42.34 -15.15
N ILE A 539 -59.99 -41.85 -13.93
CA ILE A 539 -58.73 -41.22 -13.51
C ILE A 539 -57.61 -42.26 -13.44
N ARG A 540 -57.85 -43.44 -12.85
CA ARG A 540 -56.85 -44.52 -12.81
C ARG A 540 -56.44 -44.97 -14.22
N ALA A 541 -57.33 -44.89 -15.20
CA ALA A 541 -57.01 -45.14 -16.61
C ALA A 541 -56.15 -44.00 -17.20
N GLN A 542 -56.54 -42.74 -16.98
CA GLN A 542 -55.75 -41.57 -17.43
C GLN A 542 -54.34 -41.52 -16.83
N VAL A 543 -54.19 -41.85 -15.54
CA VAL A 543 -52.89 -41.93 -14.87
C VAL A 543 -52.03 -43.01 -15.50
N ARG A 544 -52.58 -44.22 -15.75
CA ARG A 544 -51.86 -45.30 -16.44
C ARG A 544 -51.43 -44.92 -17.86
N GLU A 545 -52.27 -44.23 -18.62
CA GLU A 545 -51.93 -43.73 -19.95
C GLU A 545 -50.81 -42.68 -19.88
N ARG A 546 -50.87 -41.75 -18.92
CA ARG A 546 -49.82 -40.74 -18.71
C ARG A 546 -48.49 -41.37 -18.29
N GLU A 547 -48.50 -42.33 -17.37
CA GLU A 547 -47.31 -43.06 -16.93
C GLU A 547 -46.66 -43.81 -18.10
N GLN A 548 -47.44 -44.50 -18.93
CA GLN A 548 -46.93 -45.16 -20.14
C GLN A 548 -46.35 -44.16 -21.15
N ALA A 549 -46.99 -43.01 -21.34
CA ALA A 549 -46.49 -41.96 -22.23
C ALA A 549 -45.16 -41.36 -21.70
N GLN A 550 -45.04 -41.14 -20.40
CA GLN A 550 -43.85 -40.59 -19.75
C GLN A 550 -42.68 -41.59 -19.74
N GLU A 551 -42.92 -42.88 -19.54
CA GLU A 551 -41.91 -43.93 -19.69
C GLU A 551 -41.39 -44.02 -21.13
N THR A 552 -42.28 -43.89 -22.11
CA THR A 552 -41.93 -43.88 -23.54
C THR A 552 -41.05 -42.68 -23.88
N GLU A 553 -41.39 -41.49 -23.38
CA GLU A 553 -40.63 -40.26 -23.61
C GLU A 553 -39.30 -40.26 -22.85
N THR A 554 -39.26 -40.77 -21.62
CA THR A 554 -38.01 -40.92 -20.84
C THR A 554 -37.06 -41.90 -21.51
N SER A 555 -37.60 -43.00 -22.06
CA SER A 555 -36.82 -43.97 -22.83
C SER A 555 -36.29 -43.36 -24.13
N ARG A 556 -37.08 -42.51 -24.80
CA ARG A 556 -36.66 -41.72 -25.96
C ARG A 556 -35.56 -40.72 -25.60
N GLN A 557 -35.70 -39.93 -24.54
CA GLN A 557 -34.67 -39.00 -24.08
C GLN A 557 -33.36 -39.72 -23.71
N LYS A 558 -33.44 -40.85 -22.99
CA LYS A 558 -32.27 -41.70 -22.69
C LYS A 558 -31.60 -42.23 -23.97
N SER A 559 -32.37 -42.58 -25.00
CA SER A 559 -31.82 -43.01 -26.29
C SER A 559 -31.11 -41.88 -27.04
N ILE A 560 -31.65 -40.66 -27.01
CA ILE A 560 -31.06 -39.47 -27.63
C ILE A 560 -29.77 -39.06 -26.91
N ILE A 561 -29.76 -39.05 -25.57
CA ILE A 561 -28.56 -38.76 -24.78
C ILE A 561 -27.46 -39.80 -25.07
N ARG A 562 -27.80 -41.09 -25.16
CA ARG A 562 -26.84 -42.14 -25.56
C ARG A 562 -26.28 -41.93 -26.97
N ALA A 563 -27.09 -41.41 -27.90
CA ALA A 563 -26.66 -41.10 -29.27
C ALA A 563 -25.85 -39.80 -29.39
N LEU A 564 -25.95 -38.88 -28.43
CA LEU A 564 -25.14 -37.65 -28.36
C LEU A 564 -23.79 -37.84 -27.64
N ILE A 565 -23.69 -38.89 -26.80
CA ILE A 565 -22.47 -39.25 -26.06
C ILE A 565 -21.59 -40.23 -26.85
N ALA A 566 -22.16 -40.96 -27.82
CA ALA A 566 -21.44 -41.81 -28.79
C ALA A 566 -21.01 -41.00 -30.01
#